data_AF-A0A7C7ZTP8-F1
#
_entry.id   AF-A0A7C7ZTP8-F1
#
_cell.length_a   1.000
_cell.length_b   1.000
_cell.length_c   1.000
_cell.angle_alpha   90.00
_cell.angle_beta   90.00
_cell.angle_gamma   90.00
#
_symmetry.space_group_name_H-M   'P 1'
#
loop_
_entity.id
_entity.type
_entity.pdbx_description
1 polymer ?
#
loop_
_entity_poly.entity_id
_entity_poly.type
_entity_poly.pdbx_seq_one_letter_code
_entity_poly.pdbx_strand_id
1 'polypeptide(L)'
;MKIPCAERLPFIVTGLTFLQPALTNIQFYNLTMIATALVLGGKFSLSAINRMWLGDKCVSTLSHFLSDAKFSTAEMQHLYALQAMRTYKLRKGYYCVDDTMKHHTNYCKWIHGVFILFDHVFKTNLK
;
A
#
# COMPACT_ATOMS: atom_id res chain seq x y z
N MET A 1 6.66 24.80 4.32
CA MET A 1 8.02 24.30 4.12
C MET A 1 7.97 22.78 4.05
N LYS A 2 8.32 22.14 2.93
CA LYS A 2 8.33 20.67 2.84
C LYS A 2 9.76 20.21 3.08
N ILE A 3 9.98 19.49 4.17
CA ILE A 3 11.29 18.96 4.53
C ILE A 3 11.63 17.85 3.51
N PRO A 4 12.76 17.93 2.80
CA PRO A 4 13.19 16.84 1.93
C PRO A 4 13.45 15.58 2.76
N CYS A 5 12.96 14.44 2.28
CA CYS A 5 13.21 13.13 2.88
C CYS A 5 14.63 12.69 2.54
N ALA A 6 15.59 13.04 3.40
CA ALA A 6 16.96 12.55 3.30
C ALA A 6 17.10 11.08 3.73
N GLU A 7 16.21 10.61 4.60
CA GLU A 7 16.27 9.28 5.22
C GLU A 7 14.92 8.56 5.22
N ARG A 8 14.98 7.23 5.35
CA ARG A 8 13.79 6.37 5.52
C ARG A 8 13.35 6.40 6.97
N LEU A 9 12.06 6.61 7.22
CA LEU A 9 11.53 6.54 8.58
C LEU A 9 11.61 5.08 9.10
N PRO A 10 12.16 4.85 10.30
CA PRO A 10 12.36 3.49 10.81
C PRO A 10 11.08 2.65 10.85
N PHE A 11 9.95 3.22 11.29
CA PHE A 11 8.68 2.49 11.36
C PHE A 11 8.15 2.08 9.98
N ILE A 12 8.49 2.81 8.91
CA ILE A 12 8.11 2.45 7.53
C ILE A 12 8.98 1.30 7.05
N VAL A 13 10.29 1.36 7.33
CA VAL A 13 11.20 0.27 7.00
C VAL A 13 10.74 -1.01 7.71
N THR A 14 10.57 -0.95 9.03
CA THR A 14 10.11 -2.08 9.84
C THR A 14 8.72 -2.59 9.42
N GLY A 15 7.79 -1.67 9.17
CA GLY A 15 6.42 -2.02 8.80
C GLY A 15 6.30 -2.67 7.42
N LEU A 16 7.24 -2.43 6.51
CA LEU A 16 7.25 -2.99 5.16
C LEU A 16 8.27 -4.13 4.98
N THR A 17 9.04 -4.50 6.01
CA THR A 17 10.06 -5.57 5.93
C THR A 17 9.52 -6.89 5.39
N PHE A 18 8.23 -7.19 5.63
CA PHE A 18 7.59 -8.41 5.12
C PHE A 18 7.57 -8.52 3.58
N LEU A 19 7.79 -7.41 2.85
CA LEU A 19 7.87 -7.38 1.38
C LEU A 19 9.27 -7.73 0.84
N GLN A 20 10.30 -7.76 1.68
CA GLN A 20 11.68 -8.04 1.25
C GLN A 20 11.85 -9.32 0.42
N PRO A 21 11.14 -10.44 0.69
CA PRO A 21 11.29 -11.65 -0.13
C PRO A 21 10.97 -11.43 -1.62
N ALA A 22 10.05 -10.52 -1.94
CA ALA A 22 9.64 -10.20 -3.31
C ALA A 22 10.45 -9.04 -3.94
N LEU A 23 11.42 -8.47 -3.21
CA LEU A 23 12.10 -7.24 -3.60
C LEU A 23 13.61 -7.37 -3.45
N THR A 24 14.35 -6.95 -4.47
CA THR A 24 15.78 -6.66 -4.32
C THR A 24 16.02 -5.56 -3.29
N ASN A 25 17.24 -5.51 -2.73
CA ASN A 25 17.63 -4.47 -1.77
C ASN A 25 17.40 -3.05 -2.29
N ILE A 26 17.68 -2.82 -3.58
CA ILE A 26 17.47 -1.52 -4.24
C ILE A 26 15.98 -1.19 -4.34
N GLN A 27 15.16 -2.17 -4.74
CA GLN A 27 13.72 -1.99 -4.80
C GLN A 27 13.11 -1.71 -3.43
N PHE A 28 13.51 -2.47 -2.41
CA PHE A 28 13.04 -2.25 -1.05
C PHE A 28 13.44 -0.87 -0.52
N TYR A 29 14.69 -0.44 -0.76
CA TYR A 29 15.17 0.89 -0.40
C TYR A 29 14.32 2.00 -1.03
N ASN A 30 14.13 1.96 -2.35
CA ASN A 30 13.36 2.97 -3.07
C ASN A 30 11.89 2.97 -2.66
N LEU A 31 11.28 1.79 -2.47
CA LEU A 31 9.89 1.66 -2.03
C LEU A 31 9.68 2.29 -0.64
N THR A 32 10.54 1.98 0.32
CA THR A 32 10.47 2.53 1.68
C THR A 32 10.76 4.03 1.74
N MET A 33 11.62 4.55 0.85
CA MET A 33 11.81 5.99 0.64
C MET A 33 10.55 6.67 0.11
N ILE A 34 9.90 6.09 -0.91
CA ILE A 34 8.65 6.63 -1.47
C ILE A 34 7.55 6.64 -0.41
N ALA A 35 7.39 5.56 0.34
CA ALA A 35 6.44 5.49 1.44
C ALA A 35 6.73 6.55 2.51
N THR A 36 8.01 6.81 2.82
CA THR A 36 8.42 7.90 3.72
C THR A 36 7.99 9.27 3.22
N ALA A 37 8.25 9.58 1.94
CA ALA A 37 7.82 10.82 1.33
C ALA A 37 6.30 10.97 1.28
N LEU A 38 5.56 9.88 1.07
CA LEU A 38 4.10 9.88 1.10
C LEU A 38 3.55 10.23 2.49
N VAL A 39 4.06 9.57 3.53
CA VAL A 39 3.61 9.80 4.91
C VAL A 39 3.93 11.22 5.37
N LEU A 40 5.15 11.71 5.10
CA LEU A 40 5.55 13.08 5.47
C LEU A 40 4.87 14.15 4.60
N GLY A 41 4.56 13.83 3.34
CA GLY A 41 4.04 14.79 2.37
C GLY A 41 2.53 14.98 2.40
N GLY A 42 1.80 14.05 3.01
CA GLY A 42 0.35 14.09 3.21
C GLY A 42 -0.49 14.13 1.93
N LYS A 43 0.13 13.96 0.74
CA LYS A 43 -0.55 14.00 -0.56
C LYS A 43 0.04 12.94 -1.49
N PHE A 44 -0.84 12.06 -2.00
CA PHE A 44 -0.51 11.09 -3.03
C PHE A 44 -0.40 11.77 -4.42
N SER A 45 0.69 12.53 -4.60
CA SER A 45 0.98 13.23 -5.86
C SER A 45 2.43 12.96 -6.22
N LEU A 46 2.67 12.45 -7.44
CA LEU A 46 4.03 12.22 -7.97
C LEU A 46 4.89 13.48 -7.83
N SER A 47 4.36 14.66 -8.17
CA SER A 47 5.07 15.93 -8.04
C SER A 47 5.33 16.33 -6.58
N ALA A 48 4.47 15.94 -5.63
CA ALA A 48 4.68 16.18 -4.21
C ALA A 48 5.75 15.24 -3.64
N ILE A 49 5.68 13.95 -3.98
CA ILE A 49 6.65 12.93 -3.61
C ILE A 49 8.02 13.29 -4.20
N ASN A 50 8.08 13.64 -5.49
CA ASN A 50 9.33 14.02 -6.16
C ASN A 50 10.01 15.23 -5.52
N ARG A 51 9.24 16.29 -5.20
CA ARG A 51 9.76 17.49 -4.52
C ARG A 51 10.28 17.22 -3.11
N MET A 52 9.75 16.17 -2.46
CA MET A 52 10.22 15.75 -1.14
C MET A 52 11.37 14.76 -1.23
N TRP A 53 11.41 13.97 -2.29
CA TRP A 53 12.45 12.99 -2.51
C TRP A 53 13.78 13.70 -2.74
N LEU A 54 13.94 14.37 -3.87
CA LEU A 54 15.27 14.77 -4.32
C LEU A 54 15.14 15.93 -5.31
N GLY A 55 15.63 17.12 -4.95
CA GLY A 55 15.84 18.21 -5.92
C GLY A 55 16.70 17.79 -7.12
N ASP A 56 17.53 16.74 -6.95
CA ASP A 56 18.51 16.27 -7.94
C ASP A 56 18.19 14.92 -8.63
N LYS A 57 17.19 14.14 -8.18
CA LYS A 57 16.72 12.95 -8.92
C LYS A 57 15.35 13.24 -9.50
N CYS A 58 15.33 13.36 -10.81
CA CYS A 58 14.20 13.85 -11.58
C CYS A 58 12.99 12.90 -11.49
N VAL A 59 11.80 13.42 -11.79
CA VAL A 59 10.53 12.66 -11.93
C VAL A 59 10.74 11.38 -12.74
N SER A 60 11.68 11.39 -13.69
CA SER A 60 12.09 10.25 -14.50
C SER A 60 12.60 9.06 -13.68
N THR A 61 13.33 9.25 -12.57
CA THR A 61 13.82 8.13 -11.74
C THR A 61 12.67 7.49 -10.98
N LEU A 62 11.71 8.27 -10.50
CA LEU A 62 10.50 7.75 -9.84
C LEU A 62 9.62 7.03 -10.86
N SER A 63 9.46 7.63 -12.04
CA SER A 63 8.72 7.04 -13.15
C SER A 63 9.36 5.72 -13.61
N HIS A 64 10.67 5.70 -13.84
CA HIS A 64 11.40 4.48 -14.19
C HIS A 64 11.31 3.43 -13.08
N PHE A 65 11.38 3.83 -11.81
CA PHE A 65 11.18 2.90 -10.71
C PHE A 65 9.79 2.26 -10.74
N LEU A 66 8.74 3.04 -10.98
CA LEU A 66 7.37 2.52 -11.01
C LEU A 66 7.03 1.76 -12.29
N SER A 67 7.66 2.11 -13.42
CA SER A 67 7.39 1.52 -14.73
C SER A 67 8.28 0.32 -15.05
N ASP A 68 9.57 0.40 -14.72
CA ASP A 68 10.61 -0.50 -15.23
C ASP A 68 11.25 -1.38 -14.16
N ALA A 69 10.99 -1.13 -12.86
CA ALA A 69 11.59 -1.94 -11.80
C ALA A 69 11.02 -3.37 -11.71
N LYS A 70 10.15 -3.81 -12.61
CA LYS A 70 9.63 -5.19 -12.72
C LYS A 70 9.19 -5.80 -11.38
N PHE A 71 8.30 -5.13 -10.65
CA PHE A 71 7.72 -5.70 -9.44
C PHE A 71 6.84 -6.91 -9.75
N SER A 72 6.99 -7.98 -8.96
CA SER A 72 6.01 -9.06 -8.92
C SER A 72 4.83 -8.63 -8.04
N THR A 73 3.83 -7.98 -8.63
CA THR A 73 2.65 -7.52 -7.90
C THR A 73 1.90 -8.66 -7.22
N ALA A 74 1.81 -9.82 -7.87
CA ALA A 74 1.18 -11.02 -7.33
C ALA A 74 1.88 -11.52 -6.06
N GLU A 75 3.21 -11.56 -6.05
CA GLU A 75 3.98 -12.00 -4.89
C GLU A 75 3.90 -10.99 -3.73
N MET A 76 4.00 -9.69 -4.04
CA MET A 76 3.83 -8.64 -3.04
C MET A 76 2.42 -8.67 -2.40
N GLN A 77 1.38 -8.91 -3.20
CA GLN A 77 0.01 -9.08 -2.70
C GLN A 77 -0.12 -10.33 -1.82
N HIS A 78 0.50 -11.44 -2.22
CA HIS A 78 0.52 -12.67 -1.41
C HIS A 78 1.20 -12.43 -0.05
N LEU A 79 2.37 -11.78 -0.04
CA LEU A 79 3.10 -11.44 1.19
C LEU A 79 2.28 -10.50 2.09
N TYR A 80 1.58 -9.53 1.50
CA TYR A 80 0.66 -8.67 2.23
C TYR A 80 -0.48 -9.46 2.90
N ALA A 81 -1.09 -10.40 2.17
CA ALA A 81 -2.13 -11.25 2.72
C ALA A 81 -1.60 -12.09 3.91
N LEU A 82 -0.42 -12.69 3.77
CA LEU A 82 0.22 -13.43 4.86
C LEU A 82 0.51 -12.54 6.08
N GLN A 83 1.00 -11.32 5.86
CA GLN A 83 1.27 -10.36 6.93
C GLN A 83 -0.03 -9.92 7.62
N ALA A 84 -1.10 -9.67 6.87
CA ALA A 84 -2.41 -9.32 7.41
C ALA A 84 -2.98 -10.48 8.26
N MET A 85 -2.91 -11.72 7.77
CA MET A 85 -3.33 -12.91 8.52
C MET A 85 -2.62 -13.03 9.87
N ARG A 86 -1.30 -12.79 9.90
CA ARG A 86 -0.50 -12.78 11.14
C ARG A 86 -0.88 -11.64 12.07
N THR A 87 -0.99 -10.42 11.52
CA THR A 87 -1.24 -9.20 12.30
C THR A 87 -2.61 -9.25 12.97
N TYR A 88 -3.65 -9.66 12.25
CA TYR A 88 -5.02 -9.73 12.75
C TYR A 88 -5.35 -11.07 13.42
N LYS A 89 -4.38 -11.99 13.54
CA LYS A 89 -4.55 -13.33 14.13
C LYS A 89 -5.79 -14.04 13.56
N LEU A 90 -5.94 -14.00 12.24
CA LEU A 90 -7.09 -14.60 11.57
C LEU A 90 -7.14 -16.10 11.90
N ARG A 91 -8.32 -16.57 12.32
CA ARG A 91 -8.57 -17.98 12.65
C ARG A 91 -8.68 -18.80 11.35
N LYS A 92 -8.71 -20.12 11.47
CA LYS A 92 -8.93 -20.98 10.29
C LYS A 92 -10.34 -20.71 9.72
N GLY A 93 -10.45 -20.53 8.40
CA GLY A 93 -11.71 -20.24 7.70
C GLY A 93 -11.47 -19.68 6.31
N TYR A 94 -12.55 -19.46 5.56
CA TYR A 94 -12.51 -18.76 4.27
C TYR A 94 -12.76 -17.28 4.51
N TYR A 95 -11.86 -16.43 4.01
CA TYR A 95 -11.97 -14.98 4.08
C TYR A 95 -12.16 -14.44 2.66
N CYS A 96 -13.28 -13.77 2.42
CA CYS A 96 -13.49 -13.05 1.17
C CYS A 96 -13.12 -11.59 1.38
N VAL A 97 -12.14 -11.09 0.63
CA VAL A 97 -11.87 -9.66 0.53
C VAL A 97 -12.60 -9.19 -0.72
N ASP A 98 -13.84 -8.76 -0.54
CA ASP A 98 -14.66 -8.20 -1.60
C ASP A 98 -14.66 -6.67 -1.45
N ASP A 99 -13.85 -6.01 -2.27
CA ASP A 99 -13.89 -4.56 -2.42
C ASP A 99 -13.62 -4.22 -3.89
N THR A 100 -14.57 -3.54 -4.51
CA THR A 100 -14.41 -2.97 -5.85
C THR A 100 -14.35 -1.45 -5.72
N MET A 101 -13.19 -0.88 -6.06
CA MET A 101 -12.95 0.57 -6.16
C MET A 101 -13.91 1.30 -7.12
N LYS A 102 -14.76 0.57 -7.87
CA LYS A 102 -15.80 1.14 -8.75
C LYS A 102 -17.08 1.57 -8.01
N HIS A 103 -17.26 1.25 -6.73
CA HIS A 103 -18.44 1.67 -5.98
C HIS A 103 -18.30 3.07 -5.37
N HIS A 104 -18.26 4.09 -6.23
CA HIS A 104 -18.69 5.46 -5.88
C HIS A 104 -20.21 5.54 -5.67
N THR A 105 -20.77 4.65 -4.84
CA THR A 105 -22.17 4.72 -4.40
C THR A 105 -22.18 5.28 -2.98
N ASN A 106 -22.19 6.62 -2.91
CA ASN A 106 -22.56 7.59 -1.87
C ASN A 106 -22.68 7.27 -0.35
N TYR A 107 -22.54 6.04 0.15
CA TYR A 107 -22.80 5.73 1.57
C TYR A 107 -21.94 4.62 2.19
N CYS A 108 -20.86 4.15 1.54
CA CYS A 108 -19.96 3.17 2.16
C CYS A 108 -19.02 3.88 3.16
N LYS A 109 -19.52 4.09 4.39
CA LYS A 109 -18.82 4.84 5.46
C LYS A 109 -18.16 3.99 6.54
N TRP A 110 -18.07 2.66 6.39
CA TRP A 110 -17.50 1.85 7.47
C TRP A 110 -16.69 0.65 6.98
N ILE A 111 -15.42 0.64 7.39
CA ILE A 111 -14.64 -0.58 7.59
C ILE A 111 -13.84 -0.40 8.88
N HIS A 112 -14.18 -1.18 9.91
CA HIS A 112 -13.16 -1.78 10.77
C HIS A 112 -13.77 -3.01 11.47
N GLY A 113 -13.08 -4.15 11.38
CA GLY A 113 -13.30 -5.26 12.31
C GLY A 113 -14.24 -6.38 11.87
N VAL A 114 -15.49 -6.15 11.44
CA VAL A 114 -16.46 -7.27 11.41
C VAL A 114 -17.71 -7.07 10.53
N PHE A 115 -18.03 -8.17 9.82
CA PHE A 115 -19.31 -8.83 9.51
C PHE A 115 -20.56 -7.98 9.21
N ILE A 116 -20.97 -7.98 7.95
CA ILE A 116 -22.04 -8.82 7.37
C ILE A 116 -21.83 -8.69 5.85
N LEU A 117 -21.74 -9.79 5.11
CA LEU A 117 -21.71 -9.74 3.65
C LEU A 117 -23.06 -9.19 3.19
N PHE A 118 -23.07 -7.92 2.78
CA PHE A 118 -24.21 -7.35 2.09
C PHE A 118 -24.17 -7.84 0.64
N ASP A 119 -25.11 -8.72 0.28
CA ASP A 119 -25.23 -9.22 -1.07
C ASP A 119 -25.85 -8.15 -1.96
N HIS A 120 -25.06 -7.61 -2.89
CA HIS A 120 -25.48 -6.55 -3.82
C HIS A 120 -26.43 -7.05 -4.91
N VAL A 121 -26.44 -8.35 -5.24
CA VAL A 121 -27.34 -8.94 -6.23
C VAL A 121 -28.74 -9.07 -5.64
N PHE A 122 -28.83 -9.53 -4.39
CA PHE A 122 -30.10 -9.77 -3.71
C PHE A 122 -30.53 -8.64 -2.77
N LYS A 123 -29.73 -7.57 -2.65
CA LYS A 123 -29.96 -6.40 -1.78
C LYS A 123 -30.29 -6.79 -0.34
N THR A 124 -29.64 -7.83 0.17
CA THR A 124 -29.88 -8.33 1.53
C THR A 124 -28.56 -8.67 2.19
N ASN A 125 -28.54 -8.58 3.50
CA ASN A 125 -27.51 -9.24 4.29
C ASN A 125 -27.61 -10.75 4.07
N LEU A 126 -26.49 -11.41 3.77
CA LEU A 126 -26.41 -12.88 3.85
C LEU A 126 -26.72 -13.27 5.30
N LYS A 127 -27.81 -14.00 5.49
CA LYS A 127 -28.19 -14.61 6.78
C LYS A 127 -27.36 -15.87 7.03
#